data_AF-A0A2H6ICE8-F1
#
_entry.id   AF-A0A2H6ICE8-F1
#
_cell.length_a   1.000
_cell.length_b   1.000
_cell.length_c   1.000
_cell.angle_alpha   90.00
_cell.angle_beta   90.00
_cell.angle_gamma   90.00
#
_symmetry.space_group_name_H-M   'P 1'
#
loop_
_entity.id
_entity.type
_entity.pdbx_description
1 polymer ?
#
loop_
_entity_poly.entity_id
_entity_poly.type
_entity_poly.pdbx_seq_one_letter_code
_entity_poly.pdbx_strand_id
1 'polypeptide(L)'
;MFRFMKKYHDDIKAGKITLTFQPWDTLRVLRGKIYRAYNLGLLRVLDVDFKKLSDITPEELKRCGYNSLAVFQREFEEMAERKADFEKERAVRIEFEYIGEDIENYKKAMGNVKDSELYNLKEKLIIDDQKNAIPWIIKTLRLLREYDYLPSRDLEKRLSVPAERIRYNMKKLKALNLITSNQIKGYGITPLGVKVLKTLSSEKKKLAMKNAGVAESAGVAESEGVVESEGVVESEGVVESEGVVESGRE
;
A
#
# COMPACT_ATOMS: atom_id res chain seq x y z
N MET A 1 21.53 -19.06 9.23
CA MET A 1 20.51 -18.12 9.72
C MET A 1 20.88 -16.73 9.23
N PHE A 2 19.91 -15.92 8.79
CA PHE A 2 20.17 -14.55 8.34
C PHE A 2 20.44 -13.67 9.57
N ARG A 3 21.69 -13.28 9.79
CA ARG A 3 22.13 -12.55 10.99
C ARG A 3 22.79 -11.24 10.58
N PHE A 4 22.46 -10.17 11.28
CA PHE A 4 23.13 -8.89 11.19
C PHE A 4 23.62 -8.47 12.55
N MET A 5 24.79 -7.82 12.59
CA MET A 5 25.26 -7.14 13.79
C MET A 5 24.27 -6.06 14.21
N LYS A 6 24.04 -5.94 15.52
CA LYS A 6 23.03 -5.04 16.10
C LYS A 6 23.19 -3.58 15.65
N LYS A 7 24.44 -3.11 15.50
CA LYS A 7 24.76 -1.75 15.05
C LYS A 7 24.20 -1.38 13.67
N TYR A 8 23.93 -2.37 12.80
CA TYR A 8 23.40 -2.14 11.46
C TYR A 8 21.87 -2.17 11.39
N HIS A 9 21.19 -2.54 12.48
CA HIS A 9 19.74 -2.78 12.45
C HIS A 9 18.96 -1.52 12.07
N ASP A 10 19.30 -0.37 12.64
CA ASP A 10 18.59 0.89 12.37
C ASP A 10 18.79 1.35 10.93
N ASP A 11 20.00 1.20 10.39
CA ASP A 11 20.30 1.57 9.00
C ASP A 11 19.68 0.62 7.98
N ILE A 12 19.53 -0.67 8.33
CA ILE A 12 18.75 -1.63 7.52
C ILE A 12 17.27 -1.27 7.56
N LYS A 13 16.71 -1.00 8.76
CA LYS A 13 15.30 -0.59 8.92
C LYS A 13 15.00 0.72 8.18
N ALA A 14 15.98 1.61 8.10
CA ALA A 14 15.91 2.86 7.34
C ALA A 14 16.03 2.67 5.81
N GLY A 15 16.50 1.50 5.35
CA GLY A 15 16.79 1.22 3.95
C GLY A 15 18.07 1.85 3.43
N LYS A 16 18.98 2.27 4.33
CA LYS A 16 20.33 2.74 3.94
C LYS A 16 21.23 1.57 3.57
N ILE A 17 21.13 0.47 4.32
CA ILE A 17 21.82 -0.78 4.03
C ILE A 17 20.87 -1.68 3.25
N THR A 18 21.30 -2.08 2.06
CA THR A 18 20.48 -2.84 1.08
C THR A 18 21.20 -4.05 0.49
N LEU A 19 22.43 -4.28 0.93
CA LEU A 19 23.30 -5.34 0.44
C LEU A 19 24.01 -6.00 1.62
N THR A 20 24.27 -7.30 1.54
CA THR A 20 25.14 -8.01 2.48
C THR A 20 25.92 -9.09 1.74
N PHE A 21 27.12 -9.37 2.22
CA PHE A 21 27.93 -10.51 1.81
C PHE A 21 27.95 -11.53 2.95
N GLN A 22 27.52 -12.75 2.66
CA GLN A 22 27.45 -13.83 3.64
C GLN A 22 28.52 -14.89 3.35
N PRO A 23 29.24 -15.39 4.37
CA PRO A 23 30.25 -16.44 4.23
C PRO A 23 29.58 -17.82 4.09
N TRP A 24 28.79 -18.00 3.03
CA TRP A 24 28.09 -19.26 2.75
C TRP A 24 28.65 -19.92 1.50
N ASP A 25 28.78 -21.24 1.54
CA ASP A 25 29.26 -22.00 0.38
C ASP A 25 28.15 -22.25 -0.66
N THR A 26 26.89 -22.02 -0.27
CA THR A 26 25.67 -22.28 -1.04
C THR A 26 24.69 -21.12 -0.99
N LEU A 27 23.87 -20.97 -2.03
CA LEU A 27 22.76 -20.01 -2.06
C LEU A 27 21.62 -20.50 -1.15
N ARG A 28 21.69 -20.17 0.13
CA ARG A 28 20.68 -20.61 1.14
C ARG A 28 19.36 -19.83 1.07
N VAL A 29 19.33 -18.77 0.28
CA VAL A 29 18.15 -17.93 0.06
C VAL A 29 17.84 -17.83 -1.42
N LEU A 30 16.57 -17.55 -1.73
CA LEU A 30 16.07 -17.46 -3.09
C LEU A 30 15.58 -16.04 -3.38
N ARG A 31 15.82 -15.60 -4.62
CA ARG A 31 15.30 -14.34 -5.13
C ARG A 31 13.77 -14.26 -4.99
N GLY A 32 13.28 -13.09 -4.57
CA GLY A 32 11.87 -12.80 -4.36
C GLY A 32 11.25 -13.40 -3.10
N LYS A 33 11.98 -14.25 -2.35
CA LYS A 33 11.48 -14.83 -1.10
C LYS A 33 11.73 -13.93 0.10
N ILE A 34 10.94 -14.17 1.15
CA ILE A 34 10.98 -13.43 2.40
C ILE A 34 11.63 -14.30 3.47
N TYR A 35 12.56 -13.72 4.21
CA TYR A 35 13.28 -14.39 5.29
C TYR A 35 13.22 -13.57 6.56
N ARG A 36 13.14 -14.26 7.70
CA ARG A 36 13.30 -13.64 9.01
C ARG A 36 14.78 -13.51 9.36
N ALA A 37 15.22 -12.28 9.56
CA ALA A 37 16.52 -11.96 10.09
C ALA A 37 16.46 -11.89 11.62
N TYR A 38 17.42 -12.55 12.28
CA TYR A 38 17.46 -12.67 13.73
C TYR A 38 17.54 -11.30 14.41
N ASN A 39 16.64 -11.04 15.37
CA ASN A 39 16.50 -9.78 16.11
C ASN A 39 16.31 -8.51 15.25
N LEU A 40 15.99 -8.64 13.96
CA LEU A 40 15.84 -7.51 13.05
C LEU A 40 14.41 -7.40 12.50
N GLY A 41 13.85 -8.52 12.00
CA GLY A 41 12.54 -8.55 11.36
C GLY A 41 12.56 -9.36 10.06
N LEU A 42 11.77 -8.96 9.08
CA LEU A 42 11.60 -9.62 7.80
C LEU A 42 12.30 -8.85 6.69
N LEU A 43 12.96 -9.60 5.81
CA LEU A 43 13.65 -9.10 4.63
C LEU A 43 13.11 -9.79 3.39
N ARG A 44 12.93 -9.04 2.31
CA ARG A 44 12.70 -9.60 0.97
C ARG A 44 14.00 -9.60 0.20
N VAL A 45 14.40 -10.77 -0.31
CA VAL A 45 15.58 -10.90 -1.17
C VAL A 45 15.23 -10.40 -2.56
N LEU A 46 15.94 -9.38 -3.02
CA LEU A 46 15.76 -8.78 -4.34
C LEU A 46 16.61 -9.48 -5.40
N ASP A 47 17.82 -9.89 -5.00
CA ASP A 47 18.76 -10.63 -5.84
C ASP A 47 19.74 -11.44 -4.98
N VAL A 48 20.27 -12.53 -5.53
CA VAL A 48 21.23 -13.40 -4.83
C VAL A 48 22.15 -14.11 -5.82
N ASP A 49 23.45 -14.00 -5.60
CA ASP A 49 24.49 -14.57 -6.45
C ASP A 49 25.77 -14.89 -5.66
N PHE A 50 26.72 -15.55 -6.32
CA PHE A 50 28.07 -15.71 -5.80
C PHE A 50 28.96 -14.60 -6.32
N LYS A 51 29.76 -14.02 -5.43
CA LYS A 51 30.74 -12.99 -5.77
C LYS A 51 32.08 -13.29 -5.11
N LYS A 52 33.17 -13.20 -5.88
CA LYS A 52 34.52 -13.30 -5.31
C LYS A 52 34.76 -12.14 -4.34
N LEU A 53 35.47 -12.41 -3.26
CA LEU A 53 35.78 -11.40 -2.26
C LEU A 53 36.66 -10.27 -2.83
N SER A 54 37.56 -10.61 -3.75
CA SER A 54 38.42 -9.67 -4.48
C SER A 54 37.67 -8.77 -5.47
N ASP A 55 36.49 -9.18 -5.94
CA ASP A 55 35.68 -8.41 -6.89
C ASP A 55 34.71 -7.43 -6.19
N ILE A 56 34.72 -7.34 -4.85
CA ILE A 56 33.81 -6.47 -4.09
C ILE A 56 34.23 -5.01 -4.24
N THR A 57 33.31 -4.21 -4.76
CA THR A 57 33.55 -2.79 -5.04
C THR A 57 33.38 -1.91 -3.79
N PRO A 58 34.06 -0.75 -3.72
CA PRO A 58 33.83 0.23 -2.66
C PRO A 58 32.37 0.70 -2.55
N GLU A 59 31.65 0.79 -3.69
CA GLU A 59 30.24 1.15 -3.74
C GLU A 59 29.36 0.10 -3.07
N GLU A 60 29.64 -1.19 -3.29
CA GLU A 60 28.96 -2.29 -2.62
C GLU A 60 29.24 -2.32 -1.11
N LEU A 61 30.49 -2.03 -0.70
CA LEU A 61 30.82 -1.89 0.72
C LEU A 61 30.01 -0.79 1.39
N LYS A 62 29.85 0.37 0.73
CA LYS A 62 28.98 1.45 1.22
C LYS A 62 27.52 1.00 1.33
N ARG A 63 26.99 0.24 0.35
CA ARG A 63 25.63 -0.33 0.41
C ARG A 63 25.44 -1.37 1.52
N CYS A 64 26.52 -1.98 1.98
CA CYS A 64 26.54 -2.87 3.15
C CYS A 64 26.69 -2.11 4.49
N GLY A 65 26.95 -0.80 4.46
CA GLY A 65 27.19 0.02 5.65
C GLY A 65 28.65 0.03 6.13
N TYR A 66 29.59 -0.38 5.28
CA TYR A 66 31.02 -0.34 5.60
C TYR A 66 31.69 0.93 5.08
N ASN A 67 32.52 1.53 5.94
CA ASN A 67 33.32 2.71 5.61
C ASN A 67 34.74 2.37 5.15
N SER A 68 35.17 1.11 5.29
CA SER A 68 36.47 0.64 4.82
C SER A 68 36.49 -0.86 4.57
N LEU A 69 37.38 -1.30 3.68
CA LEU A 69 37.60 -2.72 3.38
C LEU A 69 38.08 -3.49 4.62
N ALA A 70 38.96 -2.89 5.43
CA ALA A 70 39.50 -3.54 6.63
C ALA A 70 38.41 -3.87 7.67
N VAL A 71 37.41 -2.99 7.85
CA VAL A 71 36.28 -3.25 8.75
C VAL A 71 35.40 -4.36 8.19
N PHE A 72 35.13 -4.35 6.88
CA PHE A 72 34.41 -5.43 6.21
C PHE A 72 35.11 -6.78 6.40
N GLN A 73 36.42 -6.85 6.14
CA GLN A 73 37.19 -8.09 6.25
C GLN A 73 37.12 -8.69 7.66
N ARG A 74 37.36 -7.87 8.68
CA ARG A 74 37.28 -8.31 10.08
C ARG A 74 35.90 -8.88 10.43
N GLU A 75 34.84 -8.18 10.05
CA GLU A 75 33.47 -8.58 10.40
C GLU A 75 32.98 -9.74 9.56
N PHE A 76 33.46 -9.87 8.32
CA PHE A 76 33.23 -11.04 7.49
C PHE A 76 33.86 -12.30 8.10
N GLU A 77 35.10 -12.21 8.57
CA GLU A 77 35.77 -13.30 9.30
C GLU A 77 35.08 -13.64 10.62
N GLU A 78 34.61 -12.64 11.37
CA GLU A 78 33.82 -12.84 12.59
C GLU A 78 32.51 -13.59 12.29
N MET A 79 31.81 -13.23 11.22
CA MET A 79 30.62 -13.94 10.77
C MET A 79 30.91 -15.35 10.24
N ALA A 80 32.08 -15.55 9.63
CA ALA A 80 32.52 -16.84 9.11
C ALA A 80 33.03 -17.76 10.23
N GLU A 81 33.32 -17.22 11.41
CA GLU A 81 33.96 -17.89 12.54
C GLU A 81 35.32 -18.52 12.14
N ARG A 82 36.00 -17.94 11.14
CA ARG A 82 37.30 -18.36 10.63
C ARG A 82 37.99 -17.25 9.84
N LYS A 83 39.29 -17.45 9.57
CA LYS A 83 40.01 -16.65 8.58
C LYS A 83 39.52 -16.95 7.16
N ALA A 84 39.45 -15.91 6.34
CA ALA A 84 39.02 -16.00 4.95
C ALA A 84 40.15 -15.54 4.01
N ASP A 85 40.38 -16.27 2.93
CA ASP A 85 41.28 -15.87 1.86
C ASP A 85 40.52 -14.94 0.89
N PHE A 86 40.67 -13.62 1.07
CA PHE A 86 39.98 -12.60 0.27
C PHE A 86 40.38 -12.56 -1.20
N GLU A 87 41.48 -13.23 -1.60
CA GLU A 87 41.91 -13.30 -2.99
C GLU A 87 41.23 -14.45 -3.76
N LYS A 88 40.95 -15.57 -3.06
CA LYS A 88 40.47 -16.80 -3.70
C LYS A 88 39.03 -17.14 -3.37
N GLU A 89 38.56 -16.80 -2.18
CA GLU A 89 37.24 -17.19 -1.72
C GLU A 89 36.14 -16.30 -2.31
N ARG A 90 34.92 -16.81 -2.21
CA ARG A 90 33.69 -16.13 -2.62
C ARG A 90 32.74 -16.00 -1.44
N ALA A 91 31.90 -14.99 -1.49
CA ALA A 91 30.77 -14.81 -0.62
C ALA A 91 29.47 -14.94 -1.41
N VAL A 92 28.37 -15.17 -0.68
CA VAL A 92 27.03 -15.01 -1.24
C VAL A 92 26.65 -13.55 -1.11
N ARG A 93 26.47 -12.89 -2.27
CA ARG A 93 25.98 -11.53 -2.39
C ARG A 93 24.46 -11.56 -2.32
N ILE A 94 23.88 -10.77 -1.41
CA ILE A 94 22.43 -10.74 -1.21
C ILE A 94 21.97 -9.29 -1.22
N GLU A 95 21.20 -8.93 -2.26
CA GLU A 95 20.44 -7.69 -2.26
C GLU A 95 19.10 -7.90 -1.58
N PHE A 96 18.72 -6.98 -0.70
CA PHE A 96 17.50 -7.10 0.07
C PHE A 96 16.88 -5.75 0.39
N GLU A 97 15.61 -5.80 0.77
CA GLU A 97 14.92 -4.71 1.41
C GLU A 97 14.29 -5.16 2.73
N TYR A 98 14.26 -4.26 3.71
CA TYR A 98 13.52 -4.47 4.95
C TYR A 98 12.03 -4.23 4.73
N ILE A 99 11.20 -5.20 5.13
CA ILE A 99 9.74 -5.15 4.89
C ILE A 99 8.91 -5.05 6.17
N GLY A 100 9.54 -5.03 7.36
CA GLY A 100 8.86 -4.90 8.65
C GLY A 100 9.09 -6.11 9.56
N GLU A 101 8.32 -6.20 10.66
CA GLU A 101 8.47 -7.26 11.66
C GLU A 101 7.40 -8.36 11.51
N ASP A 102 6.28 -8.03 10.86
CA ASP A 102 5.08 -8.85 10.77
C ASP A 102 4.74 -9.21 9.31
N ILE A 103 4.62 -10.52 9.05
CA ILE A 103 4.35 -11.06 7.72
C ILE A 103 2.89 -10.88 7.31
N GLU A 104 1.95 -10.86 8.25
CA GLU A 104 0.54 -10.63 7.97
C GLU A 104 0.30 -9.19 7.52
N ASN A 105 0.95 -8.21 8.16
CA ASN A 105 0.91 -6.82 7.70
C ASN A 105 1.51 -6.66 6.30
N TYR A 106 2.61 -7.36 6.00
CA TYR A 106 3.17 -7.37 4.66
C TYR A 106 2.20 -7.98 3.63
N LYS A 107 1.60 -9.14 3.91
CA LYS A 107 0.60 -9.77 3.03
C LYS A 107 -0.57 -8.83 2.76
N LYS A 108 -1.08 -8.16 3.80
CA LYS A 108 -2.12 -7.15 3.68
C LYS A 108 -1.68 -6.01 2.78
N ALA A 109 -0.50 -5.43 3.00
CA ALA A 109 0.07 -4.37 2.15
C ALA A 109 0.17 -4.78 0.67
N MET A 110 0.51 -6.05 0.41
CA MET A 110 0.56 -6.62 -0.94
C MET A 110 -0.83 -6.88 -1.56
N GLY A 111 -1.92 -6.56 -0.87
CA GLY A 111 -3.28 -6.69 -1.36
C GLY A 111 -3.92 -8.05 -1.11
N ASN A 112 -3.25 -8.93 -0.35
CA ASN A 112 -3.82 -10.20 0.10
C ASN A 112 -4.73 -9.94 1.31
N VAL A 113 -5.94 -9.49 1.00
CA VAL A 113 -6.97 -9.05 1.95
C VAL A 113 -8.30 -9.60 1.48
N LYS A 114 -9.13 -10.10 2.42
CA LYS A 114 -10.48 -10.62 2.09
C LYS A 114 -11.39 -9.49 1.61
N ASP A 115 -12.42 -9.82 0.84
CA ASP A 115 -13.35 -8.80 0.32
C ASP A 115 -14.11 -8.08 1.43
N SER A 116 -14.47 -8.78 2.52
CA SER A 116 -15.09 -8.18 3.70
C SER A 116 -14.17 -7.21 4.43
N GLU A 117 -12.90 -7.56 4.60
CA GLU A 117 -11.89 -6.66 5.19
C GLU A 117 -11.66 -5.42 4.30
N LEU A 118 -11.63 -5.62 2.98
CA LEU A 118 -11.52 -4.54 2.02
C LEU A 118 -12.74 -3.62 2.07
N TYR A 119 -13.96 -4.16 2.19
CA TYR A 119 -15.18 -3.38 2.35
C TYR A 119 -15.13 -2.51 3.61
N ASN A 120 -14.85 -3.10 4.77
CA ASN A 120 -14.76 -2.38 6.04
C ASN A 120 -13.69 -1.28 6.00
N LEU A 121 -12.57 -1.56 5.35
CA LEU A 121 -11.49 -0.59 5.17
C LEU A 121 -11.95 0.61 4.33
N LYS A 122 -12.68 0.38 3.23
CA LYS A 122 -13.21 1.47 2.40
C LYS A 122 -14.22 2.31 3.16
N GLU A 123 -15.18 1.69 3.83
CA GLU A 123 -16.22 2.39 4.57
C GLU A 123 -15.60 3.31 5.62
N LYS A 124 -14.61 2.80 6.37
CA LYS A 124 -13.82 3.60 7.31
C LYS A 124 -13.14 4.79 6.64
N LEU A 125 -12.51 4.59 5.48
CA LEU A 125 -11.85 5.68 4.75
C LEU A 125 -12.83 6.72 4.23
N ILE A 126 -14.02 6.33 3.75
CA ILE A 126 -15.05 7.25 3.28
C ILE A 126 -15.55 8.11 4.46
N ILE A 127 -15.86 7.48 5.59
CA ILE A 127 -16.30 8.18 6.80
C ILE A 127 -15.21 9.14 7.29
N ASP A 128 -13.96 8.70 7.31
CA ASP A 128 -12.84 9.55 7.71
C ASP A 128 -12.63 10.72 6.73
N ASP A 129 -12.75 10.52 5.42
CA ASP A 129 -12.61 11.59 4.42
C ASP A 129 -13.75 12.62 4.55
N GLN A 130 -14.98 12.16 4.83
CA GLN A 130 -16.16 13.02 5.04
C GLN A 130 -16.10 13.85 6.32
N LYS A 131 -15.47 13.34 7.38
CA LYS A 131 -15.25 14.09 8.64
C LYS A 131 -14.27 15.26 8.49
N ASN A 132 -13.54 15.33 7.39
CA ASN A 132 -12.59 16.39 7.12
C ASN A 132 -13.20 17.41 6.14
N ALA A 133 -13.09 18.70 6.47
CA ALA A 133 -13.53 19.77 5.58
C ALA A 133 -12.87 19.72 4.19
N ILE A 134 -11.64 19.17 4.12
CA ILE A 134 -10.91 18.96 2.87
C ILE A 134 -10.63 17.45 2.73
N PRO A 135 -11.31 16.76 1.80
CA PRO A 135 -11.03 15.39 1.44
C PRO A 135 -9.58 15.23 1.00
N TRP A 136 -8.82 14.38 1.68
CA TRP A 136 -7.38 14.25 1.50
C TRP A 136 -6.96 12.84 1.10
N ILE A 137 -7.72 11.80 1.47
CA ILE A 137 -7.30 10.40 1.32
C ILE A 137 -7.08 10.06 -0.16
N ILE A 138 -8.09 10.32 -1.00
CA ILE A 138 -7.99 10.04 -2.44
C ILE A 138 -6.90 10.89 -3.08
N LYS A 139 -6.81 12.18 -2.74
CA LYS A 139 -5.82 13.10 -3.31
C LYS A 139 -4.40 12.64 -2.98
N THR A 140 -4.14 12.26 -1.73
CA THR A 140 -2.84 11.77 -1.30
C THR A 140 -2.49 10.42 -1.92
N LEU A 141 -3.41 9.45 -1.95
CA LEU A 141 -3.15 8.16 -2.59
C LEU A 141 -2.92 8.31 -4.11
N ARG A 142 -3.57 9.27 -4.78
CA ARG A 142 -3.31 9.57 -6.20
C ARG A 142 -1.90 10.11 -6.39
N LEU A 143 -1.47 11.07 -5.57
CA LEU A 143 -0.10 11.58 -5.62
C LEU A 143 0.93 10.46 -5.38
N LEU A 144 0.74 9.64 -4.35
CA LEU A 144 1.65 8.53 -4.06
C LEU A 144 1.60 7.38 -5.08
N ARG A 145 0.61 7.37 -5.98
CA ARG A 145 0.56 6.43 -7.12
C ARG A 145 1.23 7.02 -8.36
N GLU A 146 1.14 8.34 -8.53
CA GLU A 146 1.81 9.05 -9.62
C GLU A 146 3.32 9.09 -9.43
N TYR A 147 3.77 9.22 -8.18
CA TYR A 147 5.18 9.20 -7.79
C TYR A 147 5.45 7.93 -6.98
N ASP A 148 6.41 7.10 -7.40
CA ASP A 148 6.77 5.86 -6.69
C ASP A 148 7.08 6.13 -5.20
N TYR A 149 7.80 7.22 -4.93
CA TYR A 149 8.05 7.72 -3.58
C TYR A 149 8.02 9.25 -3.55
N LEU A 150 7.50 9.82 -2.46
CA LEU A 150 7.43 11.26 -2.26
C LEU A 150 7.84 11.68 -0.83
N PRO A 151 8.82 12.59 -0.66
CA PRO A 151 9.17 13.16 0.64
C PRO A 151 8.02 13.97 1.27
N SER A 152 8.02 14.07 2.61
CA SER A 152 7.01 14.87 3.35
C SER A 152 6.93 16.30 2.85
N ARG A 153 8.08 16.95 2.63
CA ARG A 153 8.17 18.34 2.15
C ARG A 153 7.47 18.56 0.81
N ASP A 154 7.50 17.55 -0.06
CA ASP A 154 6.84 17.63 -1.36
C ASP A 154 5.33 17.37 -1.24
N LEU A 155 4.92 16.48 -0.32
CA LEU A 155 3.51 16.28 0.01
C LEU A 155 2.90 17.58 0.57
N GLU A 156 3.61 18.26 1.46
CA GLU A 156 3.19 19.54 2.05
C GLU A 156 2.92 20.59 0.98
N LYS A 157 3.85 20.77 0.03
CA LYS A 157 3.70 21.70 -1.08
C LYS A 157 2.53 21.36 -2.00
N ARG A 158 2.42 20.09 -2.41
CA ARG A 158 1.40 19.63 -3.39
C ARG A 158 0.00 19.56 -2.82
N LEU A 159 -0.12 19.27 -1.53
CA LEU A 159 -1.41 19.23 -0.84
C LEU A 159 -1.76 20.58 -0.22
N SER A 160 -0.79 21.49 -0.10
CA SER A 160 -0.93 22.76 0.63
C SER A 160 -1.38 22.54 2.08
N VAL A 161 -0.77 21.55 2.73
CA VAL A 161 -1.10 21.09 4.09
C VAL A 161 0.16 21.13 4.96
N PRO A 162 0.08 21.60 6.22
CA PRO A 162 1.24 21.65 7.11
C PRO A 162 1.88 20.28 7.41
N ALA A 163 3.19 20.27 7.65
CA ALA A 163 3.98 19.07 7.94
C ALA A 163 3.38 18.18 9.04
N GLU A 164 2.85 18.77 10.11
CA GLU A 164 2.23 18.03 11.20
C GLU A 164 1.02 17.22 10.74
N ARG A 165 0.17 17.84 9.93
CA ARG A 165 -1.02 17.18 9.38
C ARG A 165 -0.65 16.10 8.37
N ILE A 166 0.39 16.32 7.56
CA ILE A 166 0.95 15.28 6.68
C ILE A 166 1.44 14.09 7.51
N ARG A 167 2.27 14.31 8.54
CA ARG A 167 2.76 13.22 9.41
C ARG A 167 1.62 12.44 10.05
N TYR A 168 0.62 13.13 10.58
CA TYR A 168 -0.57 12.49 11.17
C TYR A 168 -1.34 11.63 10.15
N ASN A 169 -1.60 12.18 8.96
CA ASN A 169 -2.28 11.49 7.86
C ASN A 169 -1.48 10.27 7.38
N MET A 170 -0.15 10.39 7.26
CA MET A 170 0.72 9.29 6.85
C MET A 170 0.78 8.20 7.91
N LYS A 171 0.77 8.55 9.20
CA LYS A 171 0.68 7.57 10.29
C LYS A 171 -0.63 6.76 10.19
N LYS A 172 -1.76 7.42 9.88
CA LYS A 172 -3.04 6.74 9.65
C LYS A 172 -2.99 5.79 8.46
N LEU A 173 -2.56 6.25 7.28
CA LEU A 173 -2.52 5.42 6.09
C LEU A 173 -1.54 4.24 6.24
N LYS A 174 -0.41 4.46 6.92
CA LYS A 174 0.58 3.41 7.20
C LYS A 174 0.00 2.34 8.14
N ALA A 175 -0.74 2.72 9.17
CA ALA A 175 -1.41 1.77 10.07
C ALA A 175 -2.45 0.90 9.36
N LEU A 176 -2.96 1.37 8.21
CA LEU A 176 -3.90 0.62 7.35
C LEU A 176 -3.20 -0.16 6.24
N ASN A 177 -1.86 -0.24 6.24
CA ASN A 177 -1.06 -0.89 5.21
C ASN A 177 -1.28 -0.34 3.78
N LEU A 178 -1.74 0.92 3.66
CA LEU A 178 -2.00 1.57 2.36
C LEU A 178 -0.76 2.26 1.78
N ILE A 179 0.20 2.58 2.62
CA ILE A 179 1.46 3.23 2.25
C ILE A 179 2.63 2.61 3.03
N THR A 180 3.83 2.77 2.49
CA THR A 180 5.10 2.50 3.17
C THR A 180 5.83 3.82 3.44
N SER A 181 6.74 3.80 4.41
CA SER A 181 7.62 4.93 4.72
C SER A 181 9.06 4.48 4.57
N ASN A 182 9.85 5.23 3.82
CA ASN A 182 11.29 5.09 3.66
C ASN A 182 11.95 6.39 4.13
N GLN A 183 13.00 6.32 4.94
CA GLN A 183 13.64 7.52 5.51
C GLN A 183 14.31 8.39 4.44
N ILE A 184 14.76 7.79 3.34
CA ILE A 184 15.45 8.48 2.25
C ILE A 184 14.44 8.96 1.21
N LYS A 185 13.61 8.04 0.71
CA LYS A 185 12.72 8.28 -0.43
C LYS A 185 11.40 8.97 -0.04
N GLY A 186 10.99 8.89 1.23
CA GLY A 186 9.71 9.37 1.72
C GLY A 186 8.62 8.29 1.71
N TYR A 187 7.41 8.65 1.33
CA TYR A 187 6.24 7.75 1.37
C TYR A 187 5.98 7.16 -0.01
N GLY A 188 5.62 5.87 -0.07
CA GLY A 188 5.21 5.21 -1.31
C GLY A 188 3.89 4.45 -1.12
N ILE A 189 3.09 4.33 -2.17
CA ILE A 189 1.82 3.58 -2.09
C ILE A 189 2.05 2.06 -2.11
N THR A 190 1.25 1.30 -1.36
CA THR A 190 1.28 -0.17 -1.42
C THR A 190 0.33 -0.71 -2.51
N PRO A 191 0.48 -1.98 -2.93
CA PRO A 191 -0.51 -2.63 -3.79
C PRO A 191 -1.94 -2.57 -3.23
N LEU A 192 -2.12 -2.73 -1.91
CA LEU A 192 -3.41 -2.53 -1.24
C LEU A 192 -3.90 -1.09 -1.39
N GLY A 193 -3.02 -0.09 -1.18
CA GLY A 193 -3.34 1.32 -1.40
C GLY A 193 -3.85 1.59 -2.82
N VAL A 194 -3.20 1.01 -3.83
CA VAL A 194 -3.64 1.10 -5.24
C VAL A 194 -5.00 0.44 -5.44
N LYS A 195 -5.21 -0.77 -4.88
CA LYS A 195 -6.49 -1.50 -4.96
C LYS A 195 -7.63 -0.66 -4.35
N VAL A 196 -7.41 -0.12 -3.15
CA VAL A 196 -8.36 0.75 -2.44
C VAL A 196 -8.64 2.02 -3.23
N LEU A 197 -7.62 2.70 -3.75
CA LEU A 197 -7.78 3.91 -4.55
C LEU A 197 -8.66 3.70 -5.80
N LYS A 198 -8.45 2.58 -6.52
CA LYS A 198 -9.27 2.22 -7.69
C LYS A 198 -10.74 2.06 -7.31
N THR A 199 -11.00 1.37 -6.19
CA THR A 199 -12.36 1.14 -5.72
C THR A 199 -13.05 2.41 -5.22
N LEU A 200 -12.37 3.24 -4.42
CA LEU A 200 -12.92 4.49 -3.90
C LEU A 200 -13.24 5.49 -5.01
N SER A 201 -12.38 5.57 -6.03
CA SER A 201 -12.62 6.43 -7.20
C SER A 201 -13.86 6.00 -7.99
N SER A 202 -14.11 4.69 -8.07
CA SER A 202 -15.27 4.12 -8.75
C SER A 202 -16.57 4.36 -7.97
N GLU A 203 -16.54 4.18 -6.65
CA GLU A 203 -17.69 4.43 -5.76
C GLU A 203 -18.07 5.91 -5.72
N LYS A 204 -17.09 6.83 -5.67
CA LYS A 204 -17.36 8.27 -5.73
C LYS A 204 -17.98 8.68 -7.07
N LYS A 205 -17.53 8.08 -8.19
CA LYS A 205 -18.14 8.28 -9.52
C LYS A 205 -19.59 7.76 -9.55
N LYS A 206 -19.86 6.59 -8.96
CA LYS A 206 -21.22 6.03 -8.86
C LYS A 206 -22.14 6.91 -8.01
N LEU A 207 -21.66 7.42 -6.88
CA LEU A 207 -22.42 8.32 -6.01
C LEU A 207 -22.71 9.67 -6.69
N ALA A 208 -21.73 10.24 -7.40
CA ALA A 208 -21.92 11.46 -8.18
C ALA A 208 -22.95 11.26 -9.30
N MET A 209 -22.92 10.13 -10.01
CA MET A 209 -23.91 9.80 -11.04
C MET A 209 -25.32 9.63 -10.45
N LYS A 210 -25.43 8.99 -9.27
CA LYS A 210 -26.72 8.85 -8.57
C LYS A 210 -27.29 10.20 -8.15
N ASN A 211 -26.46 11.10 -7.64
CA ASN A 211 -26.89 12.44 -7.23
C ASN A 211 -27.23 13.33 -8.44
N ALA A 212 -26.54 13.16 -9.57
CA ALA A 212 -26.86 13.86 -10.82
C ALA A 212 -28.19 13.39 -11.42
N GLY A 213 -28.47 12.08 -11.38
CA GLY A 213 -29.76 11.53 -11.85
C GLY A 213 -30.96 11.91 -10.96
N VAL A 214 -30.74 12.28 -9.70
CA VAL A 214 -31.81 12.81 -8.83
C VAL A 214 -32.13 14.28 -9.18
N ALA A 215 -31.14 15.07 -9.64
CA ALA A 215 -31.36 16.47 -10.01
C ALA A 215 -32.23 16.63 -11.28
N GLU A 216 -32.26 15.63 -12.17
CA GLU A 216 -33.09 15.66 -13.39
C GLU A 216 -34.56 15.29 -13.13
N SER A 217 -34.88 14.71 -11.95
CA SER A 217 -36.26 14.38 -11.54
C SER A 217 -36.96 15.45 -10.69
N ALA A 218 -36.28 16.56 -10.40
CA ALA A 218 -36.76 17.61 -9.50
C ALA A 218 -37.12 18.93 -10.22
N GLY A 219 -37.50 18.87 -11.50
CA GLY A 219 -37.89 20.05 -12.25
C GLY A 219 -38.92 19.78 -13.33
N VAL A 220 -40.21 19.72 -12.95
CA VAL A 220 -41.30 20.47 -13.60
C VAL A 220 -42.45 20.60 -12.58
N ALA A 221 -42.60 21.79 -12.01
CA ALA A 221 -43.87 22.26 -11.45
C ALA A 221 -43.91 23.78 -11.64
N GLU A 222 -44.01 24.22 -12.89
CA GLU A 222 -44.56 25.53 -13.21
C GLU A 222 -46.01 25.30 -13.63
N SER A 223 -46.92 25.60 -12.72
CA SER A 223 -48.36 25.65 -12.98
C SER A 223 -48.75 27.05 -13.40
N GLU A 224 -48.95 27.28 -14.69
CA GLU A 224 -49.85 28.32 -15.20
C GLU A 224 -50.52 27.80 -16.47
N GLY A 225 -51.85 27.88 -16.53
CA GLY A 225 -52.59 27.54 -17.75
C GLY A 225 -54.02 27.11 -17.50
N VAL A 226 -54.90 28.10 -17.38
CA VAL A 226 -56.36 27.98 -17.47
C VAL A 226 -56.77 27.31 -18.80
N VAL A 227 -57.67 26.33 -18.75
CA VAL A 227 -58.57 26.01 -19.87
C VAL A 227 -59.90 25.51 -19.32
N GLU A 228 -60.94 26.31 -19.52
CA GLU A 228 -62.32 25.87 -19.53
C GLU A 228 -62.57 25.05 -20.80
N SER A 229 -63.28 23.92 -20.70
CA SER A 229 -64.44 23.61 -21.55
C SER A 229 -65.06 22.26 -21.20
N GLU A 230 -66.39 22.29 -21.26
CA GLU A 230 -67.34 21.22 -20.99
C GLU A 230 -67.18 20.01 -21.92
N GLY A 231 -67.56 18.84 -21.41
CA GLY A 231 -67.67 17.61 -22.18
C GLY A 231 -68.30 16.48 -21.36
N VAL A 232 -69.63 16.51 -21.26
CA VAL A 232 -70.46 15.42 -20.77
C VAL A 232 -70.38 14.24 -21.75
N VAL A 233 -70.02 13.04 -21.28
CA VAL A 233 -70.74 11.80 -21.66
C VAL A 233 -70.54 10.70 -20.62
N GLU A 234 -71.67 10.14 -20.22
CA GLU A 234 -71.88 8.97 -19.38
C GLU A 234 -71.36 7.68 -20.03
N SER A 235 -70.92 6.70 -19.25
CA SER A 235 -71.66 5.45 -19.07
C SER A 235 -70.87 4.37 -18.33
N GLU A 236 -71.66 3.56 -17.65
CA GLU A 236 -71.39 2.54 -16.65
C GLU A 236 -70.54 1.35 -17.13
N GLY A 237 -69.91 0.69 -16.16
CA GLY A 237 -69.26 -0.61 -16.37
C GLY A 237 -68.79 -1.21 -15.05
N VAL A 238 -69.72 -1.57 -14.18
CA VAL A 238 -69.49 -2.45 -13.02
C VAL A 238 -69.27 -3.87 -13.53
N VAL A 239 -68.14 -4.49 -13.20
CA VAL A 239 -68.14 -5.89 -12.79
C VAL A 239 -66.96 -6.20 -11.86
N GLU A 240 -67.33 -6.57 -10.64
CA GLU A 240 -66.52 -7.30 -9.68
C GLU A 240 -66.13 -8.68 -10.24
N SER A 241 -64.95 -9.18 -9.91
CA SER A 241 -64.85 -10.42 -9.11
C SER A 241 -63.40 -10.78 -8.80
N GLU A 242 -63.23 -11.13 -7.53
CA GLU A 242 -62.04 -11.60 -6.88
C GLU A 242 -61.56 -12.95 -7.43
N GLY A 243 -60.26 -13.19 -7.35
CA GLY A 243 -59.64 -14.47 -7.70
C GLY A 243 -58.20 -14.57 -7.23
N VAL A 244 -57.95 -14.37 -5.92
CA VAL A 244 -56.71 -14.80 -5.27
C VAL A 244 -57.07 -15.81 -4.20
N VAL A 245 -56.75 -17.08 -4.41
CA VAL A 245 -56.32 -17.98 -3.32
C VAL A 245 -55.26 -18.96 -3.83
N GLU A 246 -54.02 -18.59 -3.53
CA GLU A 246 -53.01 -19.38 -2.82
C GLU A 246 -53.04 -20.93 -2.83
N SER A 247 -51.82 -21.44 -3.03
CA SER A 247 -51.14 -22.47 -2.22
C SER A 247 -50.98 -23.87 -2.82
N GLY A 248 -49.75 -24.38 -2.67
CA GLY A 248 -49.54 -25.76 -2.27
C GLY A 248 -48.76 -26.64 -3.26
N ARG A 249 -47.44 -26.77 -2.99
CA ARG A 249 -46.63 -28.00 -2.99
C ARG A 249 -47.07 -29.15 -3.91
N GLU A 250 -46.19 -29.57 -4.82
CA GLU A 250 -45.08 -30.54 -4.63
C GLU A 250 -44.07 -30.40 -5.76
#